data_AF-A0A7C7KQE7-F1
#
_entry.id   AF-A0A7C7KQE7-F1
#
_cell.length_a   1.000
_cell.length_b   1.000
_cell.length_c   1.000
_cell.angle_alpha   90.00
_cell.angle_beta   90.00
_cell.angle_gamma   90.00
#
_symmetry.space_group_name_H-M   'P 1'
#
loop_
_entity.id
_entity.type
_entity.pdbx_description
1 polymer ?
#
loop_
_entity_poly.entity_id
_entity_poly.type
_entity_poly.pdbx_seq_one_letter_code
_entity_poly.pdbx_strand_id
1 'polypeptide(L)'
;ISGETVTEGLDGLRARLEDYAKLGARFTKWRGVYSIGEAMPSAACITANAHALARYAALAQEAGLVPIVEPEVLMDGDHSIDDCEEVTEEVLRSVYNELAIQEVSLEGSLLKPNMVISGQDCPEQAGVAEVAERTVRCLKRTVPAAVPGIVFLSGGQSDELATQHLDAMNKLGDLPWKLSFSYGRALQAAPLKAWSGQAANLAAGQAAFLERAKANSAAATGTYA
;
A
#
# COMPACT_ATOMS: atom_id res chain seq x y z
N ILE A 1 12.01 -10.71 -18.21
CA ILE A 1 13.23 -10.37 -17.44
C ILE A 1 13.23 -11.28 -16.21
N SER A 2 14.39 -11.77 -15.76
CA SER A 2 14.45 -12.68 -14.61
C SER A 2 14.12 -11.92 -13.32
N GLY A 3 13.30 -12.50 -12.43
CA GLY A 3 13.03 -11.96 -11.09
C GLY A 3 11.74 -11.12 -10.95
N GLU A 4 11.06 -10.79 -12.04
CA GLU A 4 9.74 -10.14 -11.99
C GLU A 4 8.62 -11.15 -11.71
N THR A 5 7.53 -10.68 -11.11
CA THR A 5 6.40 -11.54 -10.72
C THR A 5 5.07 -10.96 -11.18
N VAL A 6 4.11 -11.84 -11.48
CA VAL A 6 2.71 -11.49 -11.69
C VAL A 6 1.88 -12.29 -10.72
N THR A 7 0.96 -11.63 -10.01
CA THR A 7 0.15 -12.30 -9.01
C THR A 7 -0.92 -13.17 -9.66
N GLU A 8 -0.99 -14.43 -9.23
CA GLU A 8 -1.98 -15.41 -9.68
C GLU A 8 -3.22 -15.46 -8.75
N GLY A 9 -4.27 -16.14 -9.21
CA GLY A 9 -5.45 -16.47 -8.40
C GLY A 9 -6.79 -15.96 -8.92
N LEU A 10 -6.85 -15.48 -10.17
CA LEU A 10 -8.11 -15.03 -10.81
C LEU A 10 -9.04 -16.19 -11.10
N ASP A 11 -8.49 -17.38 -11.36
CA ASP A 11 -9.28 -18.59 -11.60
C ASP A 11 -10.08 -18.97 -10.34
N GLY A 12 -11.39 -19.13 -10.50
CA GLY A 12 -12.31 -19.41 -9.41
C GLY A 12 -12.52 -18.24 -8.43
N LEU A 13 -11.92 -17.06 -8.67
CA LEU A 13 -11.99 -15.92 -7.76
C LEU A 13 -13.44 -15.46 -7.52
N ARG A 14 -14.26 -15.40 -8.57
CA ARG A 14 -15.68 -14.99 -8.48
C ARG A 14 -16.45 -15.79 -7.42
N ALA A 15 -16.39 -17.12 -7.48
CA ALA A 15 -17.07 -18.00 -6.53
C ALA A 15 -16.52 -17.83 -5.11
N ARG A 16 -15.20 -17.69 -4.96
CA ARG A 16 -14.57 -17.41 -3.66
C ARG A 16 -15.05 -16.08 -3.06
N LEU A 17 -15.15 -15.03 -3.86
CA LEU A 17 -15.61 -13.71 -3.40
C LEU A 17 -17.07 -13.76 -2.93
N GLU A 18 -17.95 -14.44 -3.67
CA GLU A 18 -19.35 -14.66 -3.25
C GLU A 18 -19.42 -15.39 -1.91
N ASP A 19 -18.60 -16.42 -1.71
CA ASP A 19 -18.55 -17.16 -0.45
C ASP A 19 -17.97 -16.31 0.70
N TYR A 20 -16.93 -15.51 0.45
CA TYR A 20 -16.39 -14.58 1.45
C TYR A 20 -17.40 -13.51 1.84
N ALA A 21 -18.21 -13.00 0.89
CA ALA A 21 -19.28 -12.06 1.18
C ALA A 21 -20.34 -12.69 2.11
N LYS A 22 -20.74 -13.95 1.86
CA LYS A 22 -21.65 -14.73 2.72
C LYS A 22 -21.07 -14.96 4.13
N LEU A 23 -19.75 -15.13 4.24
CA LEU A 23 -19.05 -15.26 5.52
C LEU A 23 -18.91 -13.93 6.30
N GLY A 24 -19.26 -12.80 5.67
CA GLY A 24 -19.26 -11.49 6.32
C GLY A 24 -18.13 -10.55 5.91
N ALA A 25 -17.28 -10.94 4.96
CA ALA A 25 -16.29 -10.01 4.40
C ALA A 25 -17.00 -8.80 3.75
N ARG A 26 -16.34 -7.63 3.79
CA ARG A 26 -16.84 -6.38 3.19
C ARG A 26 -15.84 -5.70 2.28
N PHE A 27 -14.58 -6.12 2.37
CA PHE A 27 -13.52 -5.69 1.49
C PHE A 27 -12.57 -6.86 1.26
N THR A 28 -11.75 -6.75 0.23
CA THR A 28 -10.73 -7.72 -0.14
C THR A 28 -9.41 -7.00 -0.43
N LYS A 29 -8.34 -7.76 -0.66
CA LYS A 29 -7.03 -7.18 -0.97
C LYS A 29 -6.30 -8.06 -1.98
N TRP A 30 -5.68 -7.44 -2.97
CA TRP A 30 -4.82 -8.12 -3.94
C TRP A 30 -3.52 -7.35 -4.14
N ARG A 31 -2.39 -8.05 -4.00
CA ARG A 31 -1.04 -7.48 -4.04
C ARG A 31 -0.36 -7.81 -5.35
N GLY A 32 -0.04 -6.81 -6.17
CA GLY A 32 0.93 -6.89 -7.26
C GLY A 32 2.28 -6.34 -6.79
N VAL A 33 3.39 -6.84 -7.32
CA VAL A 33 4.74 -6.51 -6.83
C VAL A 33 5.64 -6.10 -7.99
N TYR A 34 6.38 -5.01 -7.80
CA TYR A 34 7.29 -4.44 -8.79
C TYR A 34 8.66 -4.20 -8.14
N SER A 35 9.73 -4.68 -8.75
CA SER A 35 11.10 -4.44 -8.29
C SER A 35 11.75 -3.34 -9.13
N ILE A 36 12.56 -2.49 -8.50
CA ILE A 36 13.38 -1.49 -9.19
C ILE A 36 14.78 -2.09 -9.40
N GLY A 37 15.29 -1.98 -10.62
CA GLY A 37 16.64 -2.44 -10.97
C GLY A 37 16.95 -2.15 -12.43
N GLU A 38 18.07 -2.70 -12.92
CA GLU A 38 18.44 -2.52 -14.32
C GLU A 38 17.33 -3.07 -15.25
N ALA A 39 16.69 -2.17 -16.01
CA ALA A 39 15.56 -2.45 -16.89
C ALA A 39 14.31 -3.06 -16.19
N MET A 40 14.15 -2.83 -14.88
CA MET A 40 12.99 -3.26 -14.09
C MET A 40 12.33 -2.07 -13.35
N PRO A 41 10.99 -2.08 -13.21
CA PRO A 41 10.07 -3.06 -13.75
C PRO A 41 9.90 -2.92 -15.27
N SER A 42 9.75 -4.05 -15.97
CA SER A 42 9.49 -4.06 -17.40
C SER A 42 8.05 -3.64 -17.69
N ALA A 43 7.83 -3.08 -18.88
CA ALA A 43 6.48 -2.77 -19.37
C ALA A 43 5.55 -4.00 -19.35
N ALA A 44 6.09 -5.20 -19.58
CA ALA A 44 5.32 -6.45 -19.51
C ALA A 44 4.86 -6.75 -18.08
N CYS A 45 5.72 -6.57 -17.08
CA CYS A 45 5.39 -6.75 -15.66
C CYS A 45 4.36 -5.73 -15.18
N ILE A 46 4.56 -4.45 -15.53
CA ILE A 46 3.62 -3.35 -15.24
C ILE A 46 2.24 -3.67 -15.82
N THR A 47 2.19 -3.99 -17.12
CA THR A 47 0.92 -4.26 -17.83
C THR A 47 0.20 -5.48 -17.24
N ALA A 48 0.91 -6.59 -17.02
CA ALA A 48 0.30 -7.83 -16.55
C ALA A 48 -0.27 -7.69 -15.14
N ASN A 49 0.45 -7.05 -14.21
CA ASN A 49 -0.06 -6.82 -12.86
C ASN A 49 -1.19 -5.79 -12.82
N ALA A 50 -1.10 -4.69 -13.58
CA ALA A 50 -2.17 -3.69 -13.67
C ALA A 50 -3.48 -4.33 -14.15
N HIS A 51 -3.41 -5.13 -15.23
CA HIS A 51 -4.56 -5.87 -15.75
C HIS A 51 -5.12 -6.85 -14.70
N ALA A 52 -4.26 -7.62 -14.01
CA ALA A 52 -4.69 -8.55 -12.98
C ALA A 52 -5.39 -7.85 -11.80
N LEU A 53 -4.83 -6.73 -11.32
CA LEU A 53 -5.41 -5.89 -10.27
C LEU A 53 -6.78 -5.36 -10.67
N ALA A 54 -6.93 -4.88 -11.90
CA ALA A 54 -8.21 -4.35 -12.39
C ALA A 54 -9.28 -5.44 -12.54
N ARG A 55 -8.91 -6.61 -13.06
CA ARG A 55 -9.79 -7.79 -13.13
C ARG A 55 -10.26 -8.24 -11.75
N TYR A 56 -9.34 -8.31 -10.79
CA TYR A 56 -9.67 -8.61 -9.40
C TYR A 56 -10.64 -7.57 -8.82
N ALA A 57 -10.39 -6.29 -9.05
CA ALA A 57 -11.21 -5.21 -8.49
C ALA A 57 -12.65 -5.23 -9.02
N ALA A 58 -12.83 -5.44 -10.33
CA ALA A 58 -14.14 -5.58 -10.95
C ALA A 58 -14.91 -6.78 -10.35
N LEU A 59 -14.25 -7.95 -10.25
CA LEU A 59 -14.85 -9.15 -9.65
C LEU A 59 -15.24 -8.93 -8.17
N ALA A 60 -14.43 -8.20 -7.40
CA ALA A 60 -14.74 -7.87 -6.01
C ALA A 60 -16.00 -7.00 -5.91
N GLN A 61 -16.12 -5.99 -6.77
CA GLN A 61 -17.28 -5.10 -6.80
C GLN A 61 -18.57 -5.81 -7.21
N GLU A 62 -18.52 -6.73 -8.18
CA GLU A 62 -19.66 -7.57 -8.55
C GLU A 62 -20.18 -8.41 -7.36
N ALA A 63 -19.27 -8.85 -6.48
CA ALA A 63 -19.61 -9.57 -5.25
C ALA A 63 -20.01 -8.64 -4.08
N GLY A 64 -20.10 -7.33 -4.30
CA GLY A 64 -20.43 -6.35 -3.27
C GLY A 64 -19.31 -6.11 -2.23
N LEU A 65 -18.06 -6.38 -2.60
CA LEU A 65 -16.88 -6.21 -1.75
C LEU A 65 -16.02 -5.06 -2.25
N VAL A 66 -15.55 -4.20 -1.33
CA VAL A 66 -14.59 -3.13 -1.68
C VAL A 66 -13.21 -3.74 -2.00
N PRO A 67 -12.65 -3.53 -3.20
CA PRO A 67 -11.28 -3.96 -3.48
C PRO A 67 -10.25 -2.98 -2.91
N ILE A 68 -9.27 -3.52 -2.19
CA ILE A 68 -8.01 -2.83 -1.90
C ILE A 68 -7.00 -3.23 -2.99
N VAL A 69 -6.71 -2.28 -3.88
CA VAL A 69 -5.77 -2.43 -4.98
C VAL A 69 -4.37 -2.11 -4.46
N GLU A 70 -3.49 -3.12 -4.35
CA GLU A 70 -2.14 -2.99 -3.77
C GLU A 70 -1.05 -3.19 -4.83
N PRO A 71 -0.68 -2.16 -5.60
CA PRO A 71 0.50 -2.18 -6.45
C PRO A 71 1.73 -1.76 -5.63
N GLU A 72 2.51 -2.73 -5.13
CA GLU A 72 3.67 -2.46 -4.29
C GLU A 72 4.95 -2.40 -5.12
N VAL A 73 5.53 -1.21 -5.24
CA VAL A 73 6.93 -1.05 -5.64
C VAL A 73 7.80 -1.35 -4.41
N LEU A 74 8.67 -2.35 -4.54
CA LEU A 74 9.54 -2.83 -3.47
C LEU A 74 10.63 -1.80 -3.17
N MET A 75 11.01 -1.73 -1.89
CA MET A 75 12.10 -0.88 -1.42
C MET A 75 13.47 -1.56 -1.50
N ASP A 76 13.53 -2.84 -1.89
CA ASP A 76 14.78 -3.58 -2.04
C ASP A 76 15.65 -2.95 -3.14
N GLY A 77 16.96 -2.81 -2.88
CA GLY A 77 17.94 -2.26 -3.81
C GLY A 77 18.55 -0.91 -3.38
N ASP A 78 19.43 -0.38 -4.23
CA ASP A 78 20.24 0.82 -4.02
C ASP A 78 19.72 2.07 -4.76
N HIS A 79 18.54 1.96 -5.36
CA HIS A 79 17.89 3.02 -6.14
C HIS A 79 17.62 4.28 -5.31
N SER A 80 17.65 5.42 -5.98
CA SER A 80 17.36 6.72 -5.37
C SER A 80 15.85 6.89 -5.15
N ILE A 81 15.48 7.91 -4.37
CA ILE A 81 14.06 8.29 -4.24
C ILE A 81 13.47 8.81 -5.57
N ASP A 82 14.29 9.38 -6.46
CA ASP A 82 13.87 9.82 -7.79
C ASP A 82 13.43 8.61 -8.63
N ASP A 83 14.22 7.53 -8.63
CA ASP A 83 13.89 6.28 -9.32
C ASP A 83 12.59 5.66 -8.77
N CYS A 84 12.43 5.65 -7.44
CA CYS A 84 11.20 5.17 -6.80
C CYS A 84 9.97 5.97 -7.22
N GLU A 85 10.10 7.30 -7.29
CA GLU A 85 9.03 8.19 -7.70
C GLU A 85 8.61 7.95 -9.16
N GLU A 86 9.59 7.86 -10.07
CA GLU A 86 9.37 7.59 -11.49
C GLU A 86 8.62 6.27 -11.70
N VAL A 87 9.12 5.19 -11.10
CA VAL A 87 8.52 3.87 -11.21
C VAL A 87 7.12 3.85 -10.58
N THR A 88 6.94 4.47 -9.41
CA THR A 88 5.62 4.53 -8.75
C THR A 88 4.62 5.30 -9.61
N GLU A 89 5.03 6.40 -10.26
CA GLU A 89 4.17 7.14 -11.17
C GLU A 89 3.73 6.29 -12.38
N GLU A 90 4.66 5.58 -13.01
CA GLU A 90 4.36 4.72 -14.17
C GLU A 90 3.40 3.58 -13.79
N VAL A 91 3.68 2.88 -12.69
CA VAL A 91 2.85 1.80 -12.16
C VAL A 91 1.44 2.30 -11.86
N LEU A 92 1.29 3.42 -11.16
CA LEU A 92 -0.03 3.96 -10.80
C LEU A 92 -0.81 4.41 -12.04
N ARG A 93 -0.15 5.03 -13.03
CA ARG A 93 -0.82 5.39 -14.31
C ARG A 93 -1.36 4.15 -15.01
N SER A 94 -0.57 3.08 -15.09
CA SER A 94 -1.00 1.82 -15.72
C SER A 94 -2.18 1.19 -14.96
N VAL A 95 -2.09 1.14 -13.62
CA VAL A 95 -3.15 0.60 -12.77
C VAL A 95 -4.46 1.36 -12.96
N TYR A 96 -4.46 2.69 -12.90
CA TYR A 96 -5.71 3.46 -13.07
C TYR A 96 -6.26 3.40 -14.50
N ASN A 97 -5.40 3.28 -15.52
CA ASN A 97 -5.84 3.01 -16.88
C ASN A 97 -6.57 1.67 -16.98
N GLU A 98 -6.00 0.60 -16.44
CA GLU A 98 -6.64 -0.73 -16.44
C GLU A 98 -7.91 -0.78 -15.59
N LEU A 99 -7.94 -0.10 -14.44
CA LEU A 99 -9.15 0.05 -13.62
C LEU A 99 -10.29 0.71 -14.41
N ALA A 100 -9.98 1.73 -15.21
CA ALA A 100 -10.95 2.39 -16.08
C ALA A 100 -11.43 1.47 -17.20
N ILE A 101 -10.54 0.70 -17.85
CA ILE A 101 -10.88 -0.27 -18.89
C ILE A 101 -11.82 -1.37 -18.37
N GLN A 102 -11.62 -1.82 -17.12
CA GLN A 102 -12.48 -2.81 -16.46
C GLN A 102 -13.73 -2.19 -15.78
N GLU A 103 -13.98 -0.90 -15.99
CA GLU A 103 -15.15 -0.17 -15.47
C GLU A 103 -15.28 -0.22 -13.93
N VAL A 104 -14.16 -0.24 -13.21
CA VAL A 104 -14.15 -0.25 -11.74
C VAL A 104 -14.60 1.10 -11.20
N SER A 105 -15.60 1.12 -10.31
CA SER A 105 -16.00 2.34 -9.60
C SER A 105 -14.96 2.72 -8.56
N LEU A 106 -14.30 3.86 -8.75
CA LEU A 106 -13.22 4.30 -7.88
C LEU A 106 -13.71 4.69 -6.47
N GLU A 107 -14.93 5.23 -6.39
CA GLU A 107 -15.62 5.59 -5.13
C GLU A 107 -15.82 4.38 -4.21
N GLY A 108 -15.93 3.18 -4.80
CA GLY A 108 -16.08 1.90 -4.11
C GLY A 108 -14.79 1.11 -3.98
N SER A 109 -13.61 1.76 -4.00
CA SER A 109 -12.29 1.11 -3.95
C SER A 109 -11.36 1.79 -2.93
N LEU A 110 -10.24 1.16 -2.62
CA LEU A 110 -9.12 1.78 -1.90
C LEU A 110 -7.80 1.48 -2.60
N LEU A 111 -6.87 2.43 -2.57
CA LEU A 111 -5.49 2.21 -3.01
C LEU A 111 -4.61 1.86 -1.81
N LYS A 112 -3.75 0.86 -1.97
CA LYS A 112 -2.70 0.52 -1.00
C LYS A 112 -1.32 0.54 -1.68
N PRO A 113 -0.71 1.72 -1.83
CA PRO A 113 0.58 1.85 -2.50
C PRO A 113 1.72 1.75 -1.47
N ASN A 114 2.94 1.60 -1.97
CA ASN A 114 4.14 2.00 -1.26
C ASN A 114 4.18 3.53 -1.04
N MET A 115 4.99 3.98 -0.09
CA MET A 115 5.46 5.36 -0.07
C MET A 115 6.62 5.52 -1.07
N VAL A 116 6.87 6.74 -1.53
CA VAL A 116 8.03 7.06 -2.38
C VAL A 116 9.24 7.26 -1.46
N ILE A 117 10.17 6.31 -1.47
CA ILE A 117 11.33 6.25 -0.56
C ILE A 117 12.59 5.86 -1.31
N SER A 118 13.77 6.19 -0.77
CA SER A 118 15.03 5.60 -1.24
C SER A 118 15.04 4.09 -1.03
N GLY A 119 15.74 3.36 -1.90
CA GLY A 119 15.99 1.94 -1.72
C GLY A 119 16.72 1.65 -0.41
N GLN A 120 16.49 0.47 0.18
CA GLN A 120 17.03 0.11 1.50
C GLN A 120 18.57 0.15 1.56
N ASP A 121 19.22 -0.17 0.43
CA ASP A 121 20.68 -0.19 0.30
C ASP A 121 21.22 1.10 -0.31
N CYS A 122 20.37 2.10 -0.57
CA CYS A 122 20.78 3.38 -1.11
C CYS A 122 21.66 4.13 -0.10
N PRO A 123 22.86 4.60 -0.48
CA PRO A 123 23.74 5.31 0.44
C PRO A 123 23.15 6.64 0.94
N GLU A 124 22.21 7.22 0.20
CA GLU A 124 21.51 8.45 0.56
C GLU A 124 20.03 8.16 0.83
N GLN A 125 19.67 8.16 2.12
CA GLN A 125 18.30 7.95 2.58
C GLN A 125 17.57 9.28 2.65
N ALA A 126 16.46 9.40 1.92
CA ALA A 126 15.59 10.57 1.97
C ALA A 126 15.01 10.79 3.37
N GLY A 127 14.91 12.06 3.77
CA GLY A 127 14.31 12.44 5.06
C GLY A 127 12.79 12.36 5.05
N VAL A 128 12.19 12.39 6.24
CA VAL A 128 10.73 12.26 6.44
C VAL A 128 9.92 13.28 5.64
N ALA A 129 10.36 14.54 5.62
CA ALA A 129 9.69 15.61 4.90
C ALA A 129 9.73 15.39 3.38
N GLU A 130 10.88 14.98 2.85
CA GLU A 130 11.05 14.72 1.43
C GLU A 130 10.19 13.53 0.97
N VAL A 131 10.20 12.43 1.73
CA VAL A 131 9.34 11.27 1.47
C VAL A 131 7.87 11.69 1.43
N ALA A 132 7.44 12.52 2.38
CA ALA A 132 6.06 12.97 2.43
C ALA A 132 5.69 13.83 1.20
N GLU A 133 6.51 14.82 0.87
CA GLU A 133 6.29 15.72 -0.28
C GLU A 133 6.26 14.95 -1.60
N ARG A 134 7.24 14.07 -1.83
CA ARG A 134 7.34 13.26 -3.06
C ARG A 134 6.22 12.24 -3.18
N THR A 135 5.86 11.58 -2.09
CA THR A 135 4.73 10.63 -2.09
C THR A 135 3.43 11.37 -2.44
N VAL A 136 3.12 12.48 -1.78
CA VAL A 136 1.90 13.26 -2.07
C VAL A 136 1.92 13.81 -3.49
N ARG A 137 3.06 14.27 -3.99
CA ARG A 137 3.23 14.74 -5.37
C ARG A 137 2.93 13.63 -6.39
N CYS A 138 3.52 12.45 -6.22
CA CYS A 138 3.28 11.28 -7.06
C CYS A 138 1.79 10.92 -7.09
N LEU A 139 1.13 10.89 -5.92
CA LEU A 139 -0.30 10.61 -5.82
C LEU A 139 -1.15 11.68 -6.51
N LYS A 140 -0.84 12.98 -6.31
CA LYS A 140 -1.51 14.10 -7.00
C LYS A 140 -1.41 14.03 -8.52
N ARG A 141 -0.36 13.40 -9.07
CA ARG A 141 -0.16 13.22 -10.51
C ARG A 141 -0.87 12.02 -11.11
N THR A 142 -1.29 11.05 -10.31
CA THR A 142 -1.66 9.71 -10.81
C THR A 142 -2.98 9.17 -10.28
N VAL A 143 -3.38 9.55 -9.06
CA VAL A 143 -4.60 9.05 -8.44
C VAL A 143 -5.77 9.98 -8.78
N PRO A 144 -6.92 9.46 -9.24
CA PRO A 144 -8.13 10.28 -9.39
C PRO A 144 -8.75 10.66 -8.03
N ALA A 145 -9.28 11.88 -7.92
CA ALA A 145 -9.93 12.38 -6.69
C ALA A 145 -11.18 11.60 -6.25
N ALA A 146 -11.75 10.76 -7.13
CA ALA A 146 -12.90 9.91 -6.83
C ALA A 146 -12.58 8.76 -5.86
N VAL A 147 -11.30 8.37 -5.74
CA VAL A 147 -10.89 7.38 -4.75
C VAL A 147 -11.18 7.95 -3.34
N PRO A 148 -11.80 7.21 -2.41
CA PRO A 148 -12.12 7.75 -1.09
C PRO A 148 -10.93 7.75 -0.12
N GLY A 149 -9.97 6.85 -0.32
CA GLY A 149 -8.85 6.72 0.61
C GLY A 149 -7.68 5.91 0.07
N ILE A 150 -6.51 6.25 0.61
CA ILE A 150 -5.22 5.63 0.32
C ILE A 150 -4.68 5.09 1.65
N VAL A 151 -4.49 3.78 1.72
CA VAL A 151 -4.11 3.06 2.95
C VAL A 151 -2.72 2.46 2.78
N PHE A 152 -1.67 3.20 3.13
CA PHE A 152 -0.29 2.79 2.82
C PHE A 152 0.10 1.45 3.44
N LEU A 153 0.89 0.67 2.71
CA LEU A 153 1.72 -0.38 3.30
C LEU A 153 2.94 0.24 3.99
N SER A 154 3.45 -0.42 5.03
CA SER A 154 4.70 0.04 5.70
C SER A 154 5.96 -0.45 4.99
N GLY A 155 5.83 -1.43 4.08
CA GLY A 155 6.99 -2.08 3.47
C GLY A 155 7.90 -2.67 4.55
N GLY A 156 9.21 -2.47 4.39
CA GLY A 156 10.27 -2.82 5.34
C GLY A 156 10.66 -1.72 6.31
N GLN A 157 9.94 -0.60 6.34
CA GLN A 157 10.21 0.49 7.29
C GLN A 157 10.06 0.03 8.74
N SER A 158 10.77 0.70 9.65
CA SER A 158 10.52 0.53 11.08
C SER A 158 9.13 1.04 11.46
N ASP A 159 8.65 0.55 12.59
CA ASP A 159 7.40 0.98 13.22
C ASP A 159 7.33 2.52 13.31
N GLU A 160 8.36 3.16 13.87
CA GLU A 160 8.42 4.61 14.07
C GLU A 160 8.46 5.39 12.75
N LEU A 161 9.29 4.95 11.80
CA LEU A 161 9.49 5.68 10.55
C LEU A 161 8.21 5.67 9.68
N ALA A 162 7.51 4.53 9.61
CA ALA A 162 6.24 4.44 8.92
C ALA A 162 5.19 5.40 9.51
N THR A 163 5.14 5.52 10.84
CA THR A 163 4.25 6.48 11.53
C THR A 163 4.64 7.93 11.22
N GLN A 164 5.94 8.26 11.24
CA GLN A 164 6.43 9.61 10.96
C GLN A 164 6.14 10.05 9.53
N HIS A 165 6.34 9.17 8.54
CA HIS A 165 6.01 9.48 7.14
C HIS A 165 4.51 9.70 6.95
N LEU A 166 3.65 8.84 7.52
CA LEU A 166 2.21 9.02 7.42
C LEU A 166 1.74 10.33 8.05
N ASP A 167 2.29 10.68 9.21
CA ASP A 167 1.99 11.93 9.91
C ASP A 167 2.42 13.15 9.09
N ALA A 168 3.66 13.13 8.59
CA ALA A 168 4.19 14.20 7.76
C ALA A 168 3.35 14.43 6.49
N MET A 169 2.91 13.36 5.83
CA MET A 169 2.00 13.46 4.67
C MET A 169 0.66 14.09 5.03
N ASN A 170 0.06 13.70 6.15
CA ASN A 170 -1.22 14.28 6.59
C ASN A 170 -1.08 15.75 7.03
N LYS A 171 0.09 16.16 7.52
CA LYS A 171 0.39 17.56 7.87
C LYS A 171 0.54 18.49 6.66
N LEU A 172 0.78 17.96 5.46
CA LEU A 172 0.82 18.77 4.23
C LEU A 172 -0.54 19.41 3.89
N GLY A 173 -1.65 18.79 4.31
CA GLY A 173 -3.00 19.28 4.09
C GLY A 173 -3.45 19.32 2.62
N ASP A 174 -4.68 19.77 2.38
CA ASP A 174 -5.27 19.95 1.05
C ASP A 174 -5.12 18.72 0.12
N LEU A 175 -5.64 17.59 0.61
CA LEU A 175 -5.62 16.31 -0.07
C LEU A 175 -7.05 15.90 -0.47
N PRO A 176 -7.29 15.48 -1.72
CA PRO A 176 -8.61 15.01 -2.15
C PRO A 176 -8.95 13.62 -1.59
N TRP A 177 -7.97 12.90 -1.07
CA TRP A 177 -8.11 11.58 -0.46
C TRP A 177 -7.88 11.62 1.04
N LYS A 178 -8.47 10.66 1.76
CA LYS A 178 -7.98 10.32 3.11
C LYS A 178 -6.69 9.52 3.00
N LEU A 179 -5.63 9.95 3.68
CA LEU A 179 -4.40 9.16 3.83
C LEU A 179 -4.43 8.42 5.17
N SER A 180 -4.24 7.11 5.13
CA SER A 180 -4.23 6.27 6.33
C SER A 180 -3.29 5.08 6.14
N PHE A 181 -3.41 4.05 6.97
CA PHE A 181 -2.49 2.90 7.01
C PHE A 181 -3.20 1.56 6.84
N SER A 182 -2.53 0.64 6.15
CA SER A 182 -2.85 -0.79 6.10
C SER A 182 -1.57 -1.57 6.43
N TYR A 183 -1.17 -1.50 7.70
CA TYR A 183 0.11 -2.02 8.19
C TYR A 183 0.03 -3.45 8.71
N GLY A 184 1.03 -4.24 8.33
CA GLY A 184 1.33 -5.53 8.95
C GLY A 184 2.42 -5.34 10.00
N ARG A 185 3.69 -5.40 9.56
CA ARG A 185 4.88 -5.29 10.42
C ARG A 185 4.87 -4.04 11.31
N ALA A 186 4.62 -2.85 10.77
CA ALA A 186 4.63 -1.59 11.53
C ALA A 186 3.59 -1.47 12.66
N LEU A 187 2.63 -2.41 12.73
CA LEU A 187 1.68 -2.56 13.84
C LEU A 187 1.97 -3.76 14.73
N GLN A 188 2.71 -4.77 14.25
CA GLN A 188 2.80 -6.08 14.88
C GLN A 188 4.22 -6.45 15.34
N ALA A 189 5.27 -5.77 14.87
CA ALA A 189 6.65 -6.08 15.25
C ALA A 189 6.88 -5.91 16.77
N ALA A 190 6.56 -4.73 17.32
CA ALA A 190 6.65 -4.49 18.76
C ALA A 190 5.74 -5.42 19.60
N PRO A 191 4.45 -5.63 19.25
CA PRO A 191 3.59 -6.60 19.95
C PRO A 191 4.09 -8.04 19.94
N LEU A 192 4.57 -8.54 18.80
CA LEU A 192 5.10 -9.90 18.69
C LEU A 192 6.35 -10.06 19.56
N LYS A 193 7.23 -9.06 19.58
CA LYS A 193 8.39 -9.04 20.47
C LYS A 193 7.98 -9.02 21.95
N ALA A 194 7.02 -8.19 22.32
CA ALA A 194 6.55 -8.10 23.71
C ALA A 194 5.86 -9.40 24.18
N TRP A 195 5.05 -10.01 23.32
CA TRP A 195 4.38 -11.28 23.61
C TRP A 195 5.37 -12.46 23.67
N SER A 196 6.34 -12.53 22.76
CA SER A 196 7.36 -13.58 22.70
C SER A 196 6.79 -15.03 22.71
N GLY A 197 5.55 -15.22 22.25
CA GLY A 197 4.89 -16.53 22.26
C GLY A 197 4.45 -17.04 23.64
N GLN A 198 4.59 -16.24 24.70
CA GLN A 198 4.30 -16.66 26.07
C GLN A 198 2.93 -16.15 26.53
N ALA A 199 2.07 -17.07 26.99
CA ALA A 199 0.73 -16.70 27.47
C ALA A 199 0.77 -15.67 28.62
N ALA A 200 1.79 -15.72 29.48
CA ALA A 200 2.00 -14.76 30.56
C ALA A 200 2.22 -13.31 30.06
N ASN A 201 2.71 -13.15 28.82
CA ASN A 201 3.01 -11.85 28.23
C ASN A 201 1.88 -11.33 27.32
N LEU A 202 0.70 -11.96 27.33
CA LEU A 202 -0.42 -11.53 26.48
C LEU A 202 -0.78 -10.06 26.69
N ALA A 203 -0.84 -9.61 27.94
CA ALA A 203 -1.15 -8.23 28.29
C ALA A 203 -0.07 -7.25 27.77
N ALA A 204 1.20 -7.64 27.81
CA ALA A 204 2.30 -6.82 27.28
C ALA A 204 2.22 -6.69 25.75
N GLY A 205 1.92 -7.78 25.04
CA GLY A 205 1.67 -7.75 23.60
C GLY A 205 0.49 -6.86 23.22
N GLN A 206 -0.62 -6.96 23.95
CA GLN A 206 -1.80 -6.11 23.74
C GLN A 206 -1.52 -4.63 23.99
N ALA A 207 -0.78 -4.31 25.06
CA ALA A 207 -0.41 -2.94 25.39
C ALA A 207 0.46 -2.32 24.29
N ALA A 208 1.48 -3.05 23.82
CA ALA A 208 2.32 -2.61 22.70
C ALA A 208 1.52 -2.41 21.40
N PHE A 209 0.52 -3.27 21.14
CA PHE A 209 -0.31 -3.14 19.93
C PHE A 209 -1.17 -1.89 20.01
N LEU A 210 -1.78 -1.64 21.18
CA LEU A 210 -2.62 -0.45 21.39
C LEU A 210 -1.80 0.84 21.26
N GLU A 211 -0.56 0.86 21.74
CA GLU A 211 0.34 1.98 21.58
C GLU A 211 0.62 2.29 20.10
N ARG A 212 0.99 1.25 19.32
CA ARG A 212 1.20 1.38 17.87
C ARG A 212 -0.06 1.79 17.12
N ALA A 213 -1.22 1.26 17.50
CA ALA A 213 -2.50 1.63 16.91
C ALA A 213 -2.84 3.11 17.18
N LYS A 214 -2.62 3.61 18.41
CA LYS A 214 -2.82 5.01 18.77
C LYS A 214 -1.87 5.94 18.02
N ALA A 215 -0.59 5.57 17.92
CA ALA A 215 0.41 6.33 17.19
C ALA A 215 0.03 6.50 15.71
N ASN A 216 -0.33 5.39 15.03
CA ASN A 216 -0.74 5.44 13.63
C ASN A 216 -2.10 6.12 13.43
N SER A 217 -3.02 6.02 14.41
CA SER A 217 -4.27 6.78 14.40
C SER A 217 -4.03 8.28 14.48
N ALA A 218 -3.09 8.74 15.29
CA ALA A 218 -2.71 10.15 15.38
C ALA A 218 -1.99 10.60 14.10
N ALA A 219 -1.13 9.76 13.52
CA ALA A 219 -0.45 10.03 12.26
C ALA A 219 -1.43 10.17 11.09
N ALA A 220 -2.47 9.33 11.04
CA ALA A 220 -3.54 9.45 10.03
C ALA A 220 -4.36 10.75 10.15
N THR A 221 -4.22 11.50 11.25
CA THR A 221 -4.83 12.83 11.43
C THR A 221 -3.80 13.96 11.48
N GLY A 222 -2.52 13.68 11.22
CA GLY A 222 -1.44 14.68 11.28
C GLY A 222 -1.19 15.23 12.68
N THR A 223 -1.51 14.46 13.73
CA THR A 223 -1.39 14.87 15.14
C THR A 223 -0.45 13.96 15.93
N TYR A 224 0.40 13.19 15.27
CA TYR A 224 1.44 12.43 15.95
C TYR A 224 2.56 13.39 16.38
N ALA A 225 3.01 13.24 17.63
CA ALA A 225 3.99 14.09 18.32
C ALA A 225 5.02 13.21 19.03
#